data_AF-A0A6B2LLT9-F1
#
_entry.id   AF-A0A6B2LLT9-F1
#
_cell.length_a   1.000
_cell.length_b   1.000
_cell.length_c   1.000
_cell.angle_alpha   90.00
_cell.angle_beta   90.00
_cell.angle_gamma   90.00
#
_symmetry.space_group_name_H-M   'P 1'
#
loop_
_entity.id
_entity.type
_entity.pdbx_description
1 polymer ?
#
loop_
_entity_poly.entity_id
_entity_poly.type
_entity_poly.pdbx_seq_one_letter_code
_entity_poly.pdbx_strand_id
1 'polypeptide(L)'
;MKMDHHCPWIANCVGHKNHHFFVLFLFWLWLGCGYASLLGFLPFTTSSNHLIPFKASVPRGAVIFSFVIAFAVFVALSLMLAWQCYLVLTAQTTIEFYFNKSSQLKNPFDLGMARNFQSFFGTRESKYWFSWLLPGGIKVQGDGVTYPRRSQTQ
;
A
#
# COMPACT_ATOMS: atom_id res chain seq x y z
N MET A 1 -8.35 -16.54 11.53
CA MET A 1 -8.29 -15.75 10.29
C MET A 1 -8.04 -14.30 10.66
N LYS A 2 -7.00 -13.64 10.10
CA LYS A 2 -6.70 -12.22 10.35
C LYS A 2 -7.32 -11.37 9.25
N MET A 3 -8.55 -10.89 9.47
CA MET A 3 -9.26 -9.98 8.55
C MET A 3 -8.75 -8.57 8.76
N ASP A 4 -8.48 -7.85 7.68
CA ASP A 4 -8.19 -6.41 7.73
C ASP A 4 -9.44 -5.59 7.38
N HIS A 5 -9.95 -5.73 6.17
CA HIS A 5 -11.17 -5.06 5.71
C HIS A 5 -11.77 -5.75 4.47
N HIS A 6 -13.01 -5.41 4.13
CA HIS A 6 -13.56 -5.70 2.80
C HIS A 6 -13.23 -4.54 1.86
N CYS A 7 -12.54 -4.82 0.75
CA CYS A 7 -12.12 -3.79 -0.20
C CYS A 7 -12.97 -3.87 -1.47
N PRO A 8 -13.87 -2.89 -1.71
CA PRO A 8 -14.74 -2.90 -2.89
C PRO A 8 -13.93 -2.75 -4.20
N TRP A 9 -12.76 -2.10 -4.14
CA TRP A 9 -11.91 -1.85 -5.31
C TRP A 9 -11.29 -3.11 -5.91
N ILE A 10 -11.14 -4.17 -5.12
CA ILE A 10 -10.67 -5.48 -5.58
C ILE A 10 -11.77 -6.55 -5.48
N ALA A 11 -13.00 -6.13 -5.16
CA ALA A 11 -14.16 -7.00 -4.93
C ALA A 11 -13.87 -8.21 -4.03
N ASN A 12 -13.03 -8.02 -2.99
CA ASN A 12 -12.56 -9.12 -2.15
C ASN A 12 -12.22 -8.64 -0.72
N CYS A 13 -12.24 -9.56 0.22
CA CYS A 13 -11.73 -9.32 1.58
C CYS A 13 -10.20 -9.35 1.59
N VAL A 14 -9.61 -8.42 2.33
CA VAL A 14 -8.17 -8.38 2.61
C VAL A 14 -7.94 -9.02 3.98
N GLY A 15 -7.01 -9.97 4.05
CA GLY A 15 -6.66 -10.66 5.28
C GLY A 15 -5.43 -11.56 5.12
N HIS A 16 -5.23 -12.49 6.05
CA HIS A 16 -4.00 -13.31 6.17
C HIS A 16 -3.37 -13.77 4.85
N LYS A 17 -4.17 -14.34 3.95
CA LYS A 17 -3.67 -14.96 2.71
C LYS A 17 -3.33 -13.97 1.60
N ASN A 18 -3.85 -12.73 1.64
CA ASN A 18 -3.71 -11.77 0.55
C ASN A 18 -3.33 -10.35 0.97
N HIS A 19 -3.12 -10.09 2.26
CA HIS A 19 -2.77 -8.75 2.74
C HIS A 19 -1.46 -8.26 2.13
N HIS A 20 -0.46 -9.12 1.98
CA HIS A 20 0.81 -8.76 1.35
C HIS A 20 0.65 -8.42 -0.15
N PHE A 21 -0.21 -9.14 -0.88
CA PHE A 21 -0.56 -8.79 -2.27
C PHE A 21 -1.24 -7.44 -2.36
N PHE A 22 -2.12 -7.12 -1.40
CA PHE A 22 -2.79 -5.84 -1.36
C PHE A 22 -1.81 -4.67 -1.13
N VAL A 23 -0.88 -4.81 -0.18
CA VAL A 23 0.15 -3.78 0.06
C VAL A 23 1.06 -3.62 -1.17
N LEU A 24 1.44 -4.71 -1.83
CA LEU A 24 2.21 -4.65 -3.07
C LEU A 24 1.43 -4.00 -4.21
N PHE A 25 0.15 -4.31 -4.36
CA PHE A 25 -0.74 -3.68 -5.32
C PHE A 25 -0.77 -2.16 -5.12
N LEU A 26 -0.94 -1.70 -3.87
CA LEU A 26 -0.90 -0.27 -3.54
C LEU A 26 0.45 0.35 -3.89
N PHE A 27 1.56 -0.31 -3.56
CA PHE A 27 2.90 0.18 -3.84
C PHE A 27 3.17 0.34 -5.35
N TRP A 28 2.86 -0.68 -6.14
CA TRP A 28 3.09 -0.65 -7.59
C TRP A 28 2.15 0.33 -8.30
N LEU A 29 0.89 0.43 -7.86
CA LEU A 29 -0.04 1.42 -8.40
C LEU A 29 0.39 2.84 -8.03
N TRP A 30 0.86 3.07 -6.79
CA TRP A 30 1.41 4.35 -6.35
C TRP A 30 2.62 4.76 -7.20
N LEU A 31 3.57 3.85 -7.45
CA LEU A 31 4.70 4.10 -8.34
C LEU A 31 4.25 4.44 -9.76
N GLY A 32 3.30 3.69 -10.31
CA GLY A 32 2.76 3.91 -11.65
C GLY A 32 2.09 5.28 -11.79
N CYS A 33 1.25 5.67 -10.83
CA CYS A 33 0.62 6.99 -10.81
C CYS A 33 1.64 8.11 -10.63
N GLY A 34 2.63 7.94 -9.75
CA GLY A 34 3.70 8.92 -9.56
C GLY A 34 4.54 9.11 -10.83
N TYR A 35 4.88 8.01 -11.52
CA TYR A 35 5.57 8.06 -12.82
C TYR A 35 4.74 8.78 -13.89
N ALA A 36 3.45 8.46 -13.99
CA ALA A 36 2.54 9.13 -14.93
C ALA A 36 2.40 10.63 -14.62
N SER A 37 2.31 11.01 -13.35
CA SER A 37 2.30 12.42 -12.94
C SER A 37 3.60 13.13 -13.26
N LEU A 38 4.75 12.50 -13.02
CA LEU A 38 6.06 13.07 -13.34
C LEU A 38 6.21 13.36 -14.83
N LEU A 39 5.90 12.38 -15.69
CA LEU A 39 5.94 12.55 -17.13
C LEU A 39 4.87 13.53 -17.64
N GLY A 40 3.69 13.50 -17.03
CA GLY A 40 2.55 14.32 -17.41
C GLY A 40 2.66 15.80 -17.02
N PHE A 41 3.60 16.16 -16.13
CA PHE A 41 3.71 17.52 -15.60
C PHE A 41 3.99 18.59 -16.68
N LEU A 42 4.97 18.37 -17.56
CA LEU A 42 5.27 19.33 -18.64
C LEU A 42 4.17 19.41 -19.71
N PRO A 43 3.61 18.29 -20.20
CA PRO A 43 2.43 18.32 -21.07
C PRO A 43 1.25 19.04 -20.42
N PHE A 44 1.03 18.87 -19.12
CA PHE A 44 -0.04 19.54 -18.37
C PHE A 44 0.16 21.06 -18.31
N THR A 45 1.35 21.55 -17.97
CA THR A 45 1.63 22.99 -17.91
C THR A 45 1.53 23.65 -19.29
N THR A 46 2.03 22.97 -20.33
CA THR A 46 1.92 23.42 -21.72
C THR A 46 0.46 23.45 -22.19
N SER A 47 -0.31 22.42 -21.87
CA SER A 47 -1.71 22.31 -22.26
C SER A 47 -2.58 23.35 -21.56
N SER A 48 -2.28 23.66 -20.29
CA SER A 48 -2.98 24.65 -19.46
C SER A 48 -2.71 26.09 -19.88
N ASN A 49 -1.62 26.35 -20.60
CA ASN A 49 -1.33 27.67 -21.14
C ASN A 49 -1.89 27.80 -22.57
N HIS A 50 -3.03 28.49 -22.70
CA HIS A 50 -3.71 28.71 -23.98
C HIS A 50 -2.91 29.59 -24.96
N LEU A 51 -1.88 30.30 -24.50
CA LEU A 51 -1.02 31.13 -25.34
C LEU A 51 0.03 30.32 -26.12
N ILE A 52 0.35 29.10 -25.66
CA ILE A 52 1.34 28.23 -26.30
C ILE A 52 0.64 27.37 -27.35
N PRO A 53 1.07 27.38 -28.63
CA PRO A 53 0.52 26.48 -29.65
C PRO A 53 0.71 25.02 -29.25
N PHE A 54 -0.39 24.26 -29.19
CA PHE A 54 -0.34 22.85 -28.82
C PHE A 54 -0.42 21.98 -30.07
N LYS A 55 0.74 21.45 -30.47
CA LYS A 55 0.89 20.61 -31.65
C LYS A 55 0.98 19.14 -31.22
N ALA A 56 -0.13 18.57 -30.78
CA ALA A 56 -0.24 17.16 -30.45
C ALA A 56 -1.51 16.57 -31.09
N SER A 57 -1.47 15.29 -31.42
CA SER A 57 -2.63 14.56 -31.95
C SER A 57 -3.73 14.34 -30.90
N VAL A 58 -3.40 14.52 -29.62
CA VAL A 58 -4.35 14.39 -28.50
C VAL A 58 -4.97 15.76 -28.16
N PRO A 59 -6.23 15.84 -27.71
CA PRO A 59 -6.81 17.10 -27.24
C PRO A 59 -6.18 17.59 -25.93
N ARG A 60 -6.04 18.92 -25.74
CA ARG A 60 -5.54 19.52 -24.49
C ARG A 60 -6.28 19.03 -23.25
N GLY A 61 -7.60 18.97 -23.34
CA GLY A 61 -8.47 18.53 -22.25
C GLY A 61 -8.17 17.11 -21.80
N ALA A 62 -7.80 16.22 -22.73
CA ALA A 62 -7.41 14.85 -22.40
C ALA A 62 -6.10 14.82 -21.61
N VAL A 63 -5.09 15.59 -22.04
CA VAL A 63 -3.80 15.70 -21.31
C VAL A 63 -4.01 16.26 -19.90
N ILE A 64 -4.80 17.33 -19.78
CA ILE A 64 -5.12 17.93 -18.48
C ILE A 64 -5.85 16.92 -17.60
N PHE A 65 -6.91 16.28 -18.09
CA PHE A 65 -7.69 15.31 -17.34
C PHE A 65 -6.84 14.11 -16.90
N SER A 66 -6.01 13.56 -17.78
CA SER A 66 -5.11 12.45 -17.46
C SER A 66 -4.10 12.82 -16.37
N PHE A 67 -3.53 14.01 -16.40
CA PHE A 67 -2.62 14.46 -15.34
C PHE A 67 -3.36 14.64 -14.01
N VAL A 68 -4.52 15.34 -14.02
CA VAL A 68 -5.29 15.59 -12.80
C VAL A 68 -5.72 14.28 -12.14
N ILE A 69 -6.24 13.31 -12.90
CA ILE A 69 -6.67 12.04 -12.33
C ILE A 69 -5.48 11.22 -11.82
N ALA A 70 -4.37 11.16 -12.57
CA ALA A 70 -3.17 10.45 -12.14
C ALA A 70 -2.59 11.03 -10.85
N PHE A 71 -2.52 12.36 -10.75
CA PHE A 71 -2.00 13.04 -9.57
C PHE A 71 -2.94 12.91 -8.37
N ALA A 72 -4.26 13.04 -8.57
CA ALA A 72 -5.24 12.84 -7.50
C ALA A 72 -5.18 11.41 -6.94
N VAL A 73 -5.10 10.40 -7.82
CA VAL A 73 -4.95 9.00 -7.41
C VAL A 73 -3.61 8.77 -6.72
N PHE A 74 -2.51 9.36 -7.21
CA PHE A 74 -1.21 9.29 -6.54
C PHE A 74 -1.25 9.81 -5.10
N VAL A 75 -1.91 10.96 -4.86
CA VAL A 75 -2.07 11.52 -3.51
C VAL A 75 -2.92 10.61 -2.63
N ALA A 76 -4.07 10.14 -3.13
CA ALA A 76 -4.95 9.23 -2.38
C ALA A 76 -4.22 7.92 -2.02
N LEU A 77 -3.48 7.34 -2.96
CA LEU A 77 -2.68 6.14 -2.73
C LEU A 77 -1.51 6.38 -1.79
N SER A 78 -0.90 7.57 -1.78
CA SER A 78 0.16 7.91 -0.82
C SER A 78 -0.35 7.83 0.62
N LEU A 79 -1.55 8.36 0.89
CA LEU A 79 -2.18 8.30 2.20
C LEU A 79 -2.54 6.86 2.58
N MET A 80 -3.15 6.12 1.65
CA MET A 80 -3.54 4.72 1.88
C MET A 80 -2.32 3.81 2.09
N LEU A 81 -1.26 3.98 1.29
CA LEU A 81 -0.03 3.21 1.43
C LEU A 81 0.69 3.56 2.73
N ALA A 82 0.76 4.83 3.11
CA ALA A 82 1.33 5.24 4.40
C ALA A 82 0.59 4.60 5.58
N TRP A 83 -0.75 4.57 5.52
CA TRP A 83 -1.58 3.89 6.51
C TRP A 83 -1.28 2.39 6.58
N GLN A 84 -1.23 1.71 5.44
CA GLN A 84 -0.94 0.28 5.41
C GLN A 84 0.49 -0.06 5.86
N CYS A 85 1.47 0.79 5.51
CA CYS A 85 2.82 0.67 6.03
C CYS A 85 2.86 0.82 7.56
N TYR A 86 2.12 1.78 8.12
CA TYR A 86 2.00 1.92 9.58
C TYR A 86 1.44 0.65 10.23
N LEU A 87 0.35 0.10 9.69
CA LEU A 87 -0.27 -1.13 10.20
C LEU A 87 0.67 -2.34 10.13
N VAL A 88 1.37 -2.51 8.99
CA VAL A 88 2.38 -3.57 8.81
C VAL A 88 3.54 -3.42 9.79
N LEU A 89 4.11 -2.22 9.90
CA LEU A 89 5.25 -1.95 10.78
C LEU A 89 4.90 -2.04 12.25
N THR A 90 3.63 -1.90 12.61
CA THR A 90 3.12 -2.11 13.97
C THR A 90 2.45 -3.48 14.17
N ALA A 91 2.46 -4.37 13.18
CA ALA A 91 1.91 -5.74 13.22
C ALA A 91 0.42 -5.85 13.61
N GLN A 92 -0.41 -4.89 13.23
CA GLN A 92 -1.85 -4.91 13.48
C GLN A 92 -2.65 -4.72 12.18
N THR A 93 -3.89 -5.18 12.19
CA THR A 93 -4.91 -4.86 11.19
C THR A 93 -5.63 -3.55 11.53
N THR A 94 -6.39 -3.04 10.58
CA THR A 94 -7.30 -1.90 10.80
C THR A 94 -8.27 -2.19 11.95
N ILE A 95 -8.86 -3.39 12.01
CA ILE A 95 -9.78 -3.80 13.07
C ILE A 95 -9.07 -3.82 14.44
N GLU A 96 -7.89 -4.45 14.51
CA GLU A 96 -7.09 -4.52 15.73
C GLU A 96 -6.66 -3.12 16.20
N PHE A 97 -6.30 -2.22 15.29
CA PHE A 97 -5.97 -0.84 15.62
C PHE A 97 -7.13 -0.12 16.31
N TYR A 98 -8.34 -0.19 15.74
CA TYR A 98 -9.51 0.46 16.33
C TYR A 98 -9.89 -0.16 17.67
N PHE A 99 -9.84 -1.50 17.78
CA PHE A 99 -10.10 -2.20 19.04
C PHE A 99 -9.10 -1.81 20.14
N ASN A 100 -7.80 -1.86 19.83
CA ASN A 100 -6.74 -1.47 20.76
C ASN A 100 -6.90 -0.02 21.19
N LYS A 101 -7.24 0.88 20.25
CA LYS A 101 -7.49 2.29 20.54
C LYS A 101 -8.71 2.49 21.43
N SER A 102 -9.84 1.84 21.14
CA SER A 102 -11.07 1.96 21.94
C SER A 102 -10.92 1.39 23.34
N SER A 103 -10.18 0.28 23.47
CA SER A 103 -9.96 -0.42 24.73
C SER A 103 -8.72 0.05 25.48
N GLN A 104 -8.00 1.05 24.95
CA GLN A 104 -6.73 1.56 25.50
C GLN A 104 -5.67 0.45 25.71
N LEU A 105 -5.69 -0.57 24.85
CA LEU A 105 -4.78 -1.70 24.92
C LEU A 105 -3.52 -1.42 24.09
N LYS A 106 -2.37 -1.83 24.63
CA LYS A 106 -1.14 -1.87 23.86
C LYS A 106 -1.19 -3.05 22.90
N ASN A 107 -0.80 -2.84 21.64
CA ASN A 107 -0.80 -3.91 20.66
C ASN A 107 0.09 -5.09 21.09
N PRO A 108 -0.47 -6.28 21.37
CA PRO A 108 0.29 -7.44 21.82
C PRO A 108 1.12 -8.09 20.70
N PHE A 109 0.83 -7.80 19.42
CA PHE A 109 1.48 -8.42 18.27
C PHE A 109 2.70 -7.63 17.77
N ASP A 110 2.96 -6.44 18.33
CA ASP A 110 4.10 -5.62 17.94
C ASP A 110 5.42 -6.16 18.53
N LEU A 111 6.22 -6.79 17.67
CA LEU A 111 7.55 -7.35 17.97
C LEU A 111 8.70 -6.42 17.54
N GLY A 112 8.39 -5.20 17.10
CA GLY A 112 9.31 -4.22 16.54
C GLY A 112 9.32 -4.21 15.01
N MET A 113 9.45 -3.00 14.43
CA MET A 113 9.27 -2.72 13.00
C MET A 113 9.97 -3.71 12.05
N ALA A 114 11.25 -4.00 12.28
CA ALA A 114 12.02 -4.91 11.43
C ALA A 114 11.49 -6.35 11.47
N ARG A 115 11.10 -6.85 12.66
CA ARG A 115 10.53 -8.20 12.80
C ARG A 115 9.13 -8.26 12.20
N ASN A 116 8.33 -7.23 12.42
CA ASN A 116 6.98 -7.14 11.88
C ASN A 116 7.01 -7.15 10.34
N PHE A 117 7.89 -6.36 9.72
CA PHE A 117 8.10 -6.35 8.28
C PHE A 117 8.57 -7.72 7.75
N GLN A 118 9.57 -8.33 8.40
CA GLN A 118 10.09 -9.64 8.02
C GLN A 118 9.01 -10.72 8.06
N SER A 119 8.19 -10.75 9.11
CA SER A 119 7.10 -11.71 9.26
C SER A 119 5.98 -11.47 8.24
N PHE A 120 5.66 -10.20 7.93
CA PHE A 120 4.60 -9.86 6.99
C PHE A 120 4.94 -10.21 5.54
N PHE A 121 6.16 -9.90 5.10
CA PHE A 121 6.63 -10.15 3.73
C PHE A 121 7.36 -11.49 3.57
N GLY A 122 7.52 -12.25 4.66
CA GLY A 122 8.20 -13.55 4.63
C GLY A 122 9.68 -13.48 4.26
N THR A 123 10.35 -12.34 4.46
CA THR A 123 11.68 -12.08 3.88
C THR A 123 12.79 -12.97 4.42
N ARG A 124 12.61 -13.56 5.61
CA ARG A 124 13.55 -14.52 6.21
C ARG A 124 13.67 -15.82 5.42
N GLU A 125 12.61 -16.26 4.75
CA GLU A 125 12.60 -17.49 3.96
C GLU A 125 12.84 -17.24 2.47
N SER A 126 12.99 -15.97 2.10
CA SER A 126 13.26 -15.60 0.72
C SER A 126 14.71 -15.87 0.35
N LYS A 127 14.91 -16.45 -0.84
CA LYS A 127 16.24 -16.67 -1.42
C LYS A 127 16.93 -15.35 -1.79
N TYR A 128 16.16 -14.31 -2.15
CA TYR A 128 16.70 -13.01 -2.56
C TYR A 128 16.10 -11.87 -1.74
N TRP A 129 16.92 -10.85 -1.47
CA TRP A 129 16.53 -9.70 -0.65
C TRP A 129 15.38 -8.86 -1.25
N PHE A 130 15.15 -8.96 -2.56
CA PHE A 130 14.13 -8.21 -3.29
C PHE A 130 12.85 -9.01 -3.57
N SER A 131 12.78 -10.29 -3.22
CA SER A 131 11.60 -11.11 -3.59
C SER A 131 10.31 -10.63 -2.94
N TRP A 132 10.36 -9.87 -1.85
CA TRP A 132 9.20 -9.24 -1.26
C TRP A 132 8.55 -8.18 -2.15
N LEU A 133 9.26 -7.65 -3.16
CA LEU A 133 8.71 -6.72 -4.16
C LEU A 133 7.90 -7.45 -5.24
N LEU A 134 8.05 -8.77 -5.35
CA LEU A 134 7.43 -9.59 -6.39
C LEU A 134 6.22 -10.34 -5.81
N PRO A 135 5.07 -10.39 -6.51
CA PRO A 135 3.90 -11.13 -6.05
C PRO A 135 4.23 -12.60 -5.75
N GLY A 136 4.96 -13.29 -6.63
CA GLY A 136 5.32 -14.70 -6.44
C GLY A 136 6.45 -14.96 -5.43
N GLY A 137 7.08 -13.91 -4.89
CA GLY A 137 8.24 -14.05 -4.01
C GLY A 137 7.90 -14.16 -2.53
N ILE A 138 6.64 -13.95 -2.15
CA ILE A 138 6.20 -13.92 -0.75
C ILE A 138 5.60 -15.26 -0.36
N LYS A 139 6.17 -15.87 0.68
CA LYS A 139 5.56 -17.01 1.37
C LYS A 139 4.80 -16.50 2.58
N VAL A 140 3.49 -16.75 2.61
CA VAL A 140 2.65 -16.45 3.78
C VAL A 140 3.14 -17.29 4.96
N GLN A 141 3.53 -16.62 6.04
CA GLN A 141 3.95 -17.28 7.27
C GLN A 141 2.77 -17.46 8.23
N GLY A 142 2.76 -18.58 8.96
CA GLY A 142 1.73 -18.88 9.96
C GLY A 142 0.43 -19.45 9.40
N ASP A 143 -0.37 -20.04 10.29
CA ASP A 143 -1.63 -20.74 9.99
C ASP A 143 -2.83 -19.80 9.81
N GLY A 144 -2.66 -18.50 10.11
CA GLY A 144 -3.71 -17.50 10.06
C GLY A 144 -4.60 -17.44 11.31
N VAL A 145 -4.28 -18.21 12.34
CA VAL A 145 -5.04 -18.39 13.59
C VAL A 145 -4.19 -18.05 14.80
N THR A 146 -2.95 -18.52 14.82
CA THR A 146 -1.98 -18.30 15.88
C THR A 146 -0.91 -17.30 15.42
N TYR A 147 -0.61 -16.33 16.30
CA TYR A 147 0.37 -15.29 16.03
C TYR A 147 1.29 -15.10 17.24
N PRO A 148 2.60 -14.92 17.02
CA PRO A 148 3.52 -14.61 18.12
C PRO A 148 3.11 -13.30 18.81
N ARG A 149 3.23 -13.26 20.13
CA ARG A 149 2.91 -12.10 20.95
C ARG A 149 4.17 -11.61 21.65
N ARG A 150 4.23 -10.31 21.95
CA ARG A 150 5.22 -9.75 22.86
C ARG A 150 5.12 -10.47 24.20
N SER A 151 6.25 -10.88 24.77
CA SER A 151 6.29 -11.44 26.12
C SER A 151 5.68 -10.43 27.09
N GLN A 152 4.68 -10.85 27.86
CA GLN A 152 4.24 -10.10 29.03
C GLN A 152 5.36 -10.21 30.07
N THR A 153 6.34 -9.31 30.02
CA THR A 153 7.14 -9.05 31.22
C THR A 153 6.15 -8.56 32.27
N GLN A 154 5.95 -9.39 33.29
CA GLN A 154 5.24 -9.08 34.53
C GLN A 154 5.82 -7.80 35.17
#